data_AF-A0A382XLK4-F1
#
_entry.id   AF-A0A382XLK4-F1
#
_cell.length_a   1.000
_cell.length_b   1.000
_cell.length_c   1.000
_cell.angle_alpha   90.00
_cell.angle_beta   90.00
_cell.angle_gamma   90.00
#
_symmetry.space_group_name_H-M   'P 1'
#
loop_
_entity.id
_entity.type
_entity.pdbx_description
1 polymer ?
#
loop_
_entity_poly.entity_id
_entity_poly.type
_entity_poly.pdbx_seq_one_letter_code
_entity_poly.pdbx_strand_id
1 'polypeptide(L)'
;ADSDDGGRTWTPARVTPMLGFPPHLTRLRDNQLLVVYGRRLAPFGQRARLSDDEGVTWEAGTERVVQAAPNDDLGYPASAQLADGSIVTVYYQVHEPGEKTCLMATRWQP
;
A
#
# COMPACT_ATOMS: atom_id res chain seq x y z
N ALA A 1 -13.48 -1.12 -8.86
CA ALA A 1 -14.34 -1.95 -9.70
C ALA A 1 -14.49 -3.26 -8.95
N ASP A 2 -15.68 -3.80 -8.97
CA ASP A 2 -16.08 -4.91 -8.12
C ASP A 2 -16.83 -5.90 -8.99
N SER A 3 -16.81 -7.15 -8.57
CA SER A 3 -17.55 -8.23 -9.21
C SER A 3 -18.22 -9.05 -8.12
N ASP A 4 -19.51 -9.34 -8.33
CA ASP A 4 -20.34 -10.21 -7.50
C ASP A 4 -20.57 -11.59 -8.15
N ASP A 5 -20.03 -11.81 -9.35
CA ASP A 5 -20.22 -13.02 -10.16
C ASP A 5 -18.92 -13.80 -10.42
N GLY A 6 -17.92 -13.61 -9.56
CA GLY A 6 -16.64 -14.32 -9.64
C GLY A 6 -15.72 -13.82 -10.75
N GLY A 7 -15.85 -12.54 -11.13
CA GLY A 7 -14.98 -11.85 -12.09
C GLY A 7 -15.45 -11.92 -13.55
N ARG A 8 -16.69 -12.34 -13.81
CA ARG A 8 -17.23 -12.43 -15.19
C ARG A 8 -17.68 -11.05 -15.68
N THR A 9 -18.33 -10.29 -14.82
CA THR A 9 -18.70 -8.89 -15.05
C THR A 9 -18.16 -8.00 -13.94
N TRP A 10 -17.97 -6.73 -14.27
CA TRP A 10 -17.38 -5.75 -13.36
C TRP A 10 -18.19 -4.46 -13.40
N THR A 11 -18.34 -3.84 -12.23
CA THR A 11 -18.80 -2.45 -12.15
C THR A 11 -17.76 -1.51 -12.78
N PRO A 12 -18.16 -0.29 -13.20
CA PRO A 12 -17.21 0.77 -13.49
C PRO A 12 -16.24 0.99 -12.33
N ALA A 13 -14.99 1.35 -12.65
CA ALA A 13 -14.01 1.65 -11.60
C ALA A 13 -14.47 2.86 -10.77
N ARG A 14 -14.38 2.72 -9.44
CA ARG A 14 -14.56 3.82 -8.49
C ARG A 14 -13.22 4.47 -8.18
N VAL A 15 -13.24 5.78 -7.99
CA VAL A 15 -12.08 6.54 -7.51
C VAL A 15 -11.83 6.17 -6.05
N THR A 16 -10.57 6.00 -5.69
CA THR A 16 -10.13 5.77 -4.31
C THR A 16 -9.31 6.98 -3.83
N PRO A 17 -9.13 7.17 -2.52
CA PRO A 17 -8.29 8.25 -2.00
C PRO A 17 -6.78 7.98 -2.14
N MET A 18 -6.38 6.82 -2.69
CA MET A 18 -4.98 6.47 -2.89
C MET A 18 -4.39 7.25 -4.06
N LEU A 19 -3.36 8.06 -3.76
CA LEU A 19 -2.60 8.80 -4.77
C LEU A 19 -1.27 8.10 -5.07
N GLY A 20 -1.34 6.88 -5.59
CA GLY A 20 -0.13 6.11 -5.91
C GLY A 20 -0.38 4.76 -6.56
N PHE A 21 0.71 4.13 -7.02
CA PHE A 21 0.71 2.85 -7.74
C PHE A 21 2.11 2.19 -7.73
N PRO A 22 2.19 0.86 -7.99
CA PRO A 22 1.08 -0.08 -7.93
C PRO A 22 0.67 -0.39 -6.48
N PRO A 23 -0.60 -0.76 -6.23
CA PRO A 23 -1.07 -1.18 -4.91
C PRO A 23 -0.83 -2.68 -4.67
N HIS A 24 -0.63 -3.04 -3.40
CA HIS A 24 -0.70 -4.41 -2.89
C HIS A 24 -1.74 -4.48 -1.77
N LEU A 25 -2.81 -5.23 -2.02
CA LEU A 25 -3.94 -5.42 -1.11
C LEU A 25 -3.78 -6.74 -0.35
N THR A 26 -3.97 -6.73 0.97
CA THR A 26 -3.96 -7.93 1.80
C THR A 26 -5.03 -7.85 2.88
N ARG A 27 -5.66 -8.98 3.22
CA ARG A 27 -6.58 -9.07 4.35
C ARG A 27 -5.79 -9.43 5.60
N LEU A 28 -5.93 -8.62 6.63
CA LEU A 28 -5.33 -8.85 7.94
C LEU A 28 -6.16 -9.86 8.76
N ARG A 29 -5.56 -10.40 9.80
CA ARG A 29 -6.19 -11.41 10.69
C ARG A 29 -7.43 -10.90 11.44
N ASP A 30 -7.56 -9.59 11.61
CA ASP A 30 -8.73 -8.92 12.20
C ASP A 30 -9.80 -8.58 11.15
N ASN A 31 -9.68 -9.12 9.93
CA ASN A 31 -10.52 -8.91 8.76
C ASN A 31 -10.42 -7.53 8.10
N GLN A 32 -9.61 -6.59 8.61
CA GLN A 32 -9.37 -5.34 7.89
C GLN A 32 -8.60 -5.58 6.59
N LEU A 33 -8.88 -4.79 5.57
CA LEU A 33 -8.08 -4.74 4.35
C LEU A 33 -6.97 -3.70 4.51
N LEU A 34 -5.73 -4.12 4.27
CA LEU A 34 -4.57 -3.26 4.15
C LEU A 34 -4.19 -3.10 2.69
N VAL A 35 -4.10 -1.86 2.22
CA VAL A 35 -3.48 -1.53 0.94
C VAL A 35 -2.18 -0.78 1.18
N VAL A 36 -1.09 -1.23 0.54
CA VAL A 36 0.18 -0.50 0.49
C VAL A 36 0.50 -0.15 -0.96
N TYR A 37 0.96 1.08 -1.22
CA TYR A 37 1.22 1.57 -2.57
C TYR A 37 2.40 2.56 -2.61
N GLY A 38 3.06 2.64 -3.76
CA GLY A 38 4.09 3.64 -4.02
C GLY A 38 3.49 5.01 -4.35
N ARG A 39 3.77 6.03 -3.54
CA ARG A 39 3.40 7.42 -3.83
C ARG A 39 4.54 8.12 -4.56
N ARG A 40 4.38 8.26 -5.87
CA ARG A 40 5.31 8.96 -6.79
C ARG A 40 4.98 10.45 -6.94
N LEU A 41 4.42 11.05 -5.90
CA LEU A 41 4.11 12.47 -5.78
C LEU A 41 4.64 12.97 -4.44
N ALA A 42 5.30 14.12 -4.42
CA ALA A 42 5.83 14.68 -3.18
C ALA A 42 4.72 14.80 -2.11
N PRO A 43 5.00 14.43 -0.84
CA PRO A 43 6.21 13.75 -0.37
C PRO A 43 6.26 12.28 -0.82
N PHE A 44 7.37 11.86 -1.45
CA PHE A 44 7.53 10.51 -2.00
C PHE A 44 7.61 9.44 -0.90
N GLY A 45 7.24 8.21 -1.23
CA GLY A 45 7.41 7.06 -0.33
C GLY A 45 6.40 5.95 -0.52
N GLN A 46 6.54 4.90 0.29
CA GLN A 46 5.53 3.86 0.45
C GLN A 46 4.45 4.33 1.42
N ARG A 47 3.19 4.15 1.03
CA ARG A 47 2.02 4.64 1.76
C ARG A 47 1.04 3.51 2.02
N ALA A 48 0.27 3.63 3.10
CA ALA A 48 -0.73 2.64 3.44
C ALA A 48 -2.06 3.26 3.90
N ARG A 49 -3.13 2.51 3.68
CA ARG A 49 -4.48 2.77 4.21
C ARG A 49 -5.13 1.47 4.63
N LEU A 50 -6.01 1.54 5.63
CA LEU A 50 -6.90 0.43 6.01
C LEU A 50 -8.33 0.70 5.57
N SER A 51 -9.08 -0.39 5.42
CA SER A 51 -10.52 -0.42 5.28
C SER A 51 -11.09 -1.52 6.17
N ASP A 52 -12.18 -1.24 6.86
CA ASP A 52 -12.94 -2.17 7.71
C ASP A 52 -14.27 -2.61 7.06
N ASP A 53 -14.55 -2.14 5.85
CA ASP A 53 -15.83 -2.32 5.13
C ASP A 53 -15.63 -2.88 3.71
N GLU A 54 -14.69 -3.81 3.56
CA GLU A 54 -14.40 -4.50 2.28
C GLU A 54 -13.97 -3.54 1.15
N GLY A 55 -13.30 -2.44 1.50
CA GLY A 55 -12.75 -1.48 0.56
C GLY A 55 -13.77 -0.49 0.00
N VAL A 56 -14.97 -0.39 0.61
CA VAL A 56 -15.99 0.59 0.26
C VAL A 56 -15.51 1.98 0.68
N THR A 57 -15.06 2.11 1.92
CA THR A 57 -14.36 3.28 2.44
C THR A 57 -12.95 2.92 2.87
N TRP A 58 -12.11 3.94 2.98
CA TRP A 58 -10.74 3.82 3.46
C TRP A 58 -10.58 4.85 4.56
N GLU A 59 -9.86 4.51 5.63
CA GLU A 59 -9.68 5.39 6.81
C GLU A 59 -9.51 6.85 6.38
N ALA A 60 -10.47 7.68 6.82
CA ALA A 60 -10.59 9.08 6.42
C ALA A 60 -9.43 9.96 6.95
N GLY A 61 -8.59 9.41 7.83
CA GLY A 61 -7.40 10.08 8.37
C GLY A 61 -6.23 10.19 7.39
N THR A 62 -5.08 10.61 7.94
CA THR A 62 -3.84 10.79 7.19
C THR A 62 -3.30 9.45 6.72
N GLU A 63 -3.09 9.34 5.41
CA GLU A 63 -2.32 8.27 4.75
C GLU A 63 -1.08 7.89 5.58
N ARG A 64 -0.96 6.61 5.96
CA ARG A 64 0.17 6.13 6.77
C ARG A 64 1.45 6.15 5.92
N VAL A 65 2.55 6.60 6.52
CA VAL A 65 3.89 6.54 5.89
C VAL A 65 4.53 5.21 6.29
N VAL A 66 4.71 4.31 5.33
CA VAL A 66 5.44 3.06 5.57
C VAL A 66 6.94 3.31 5.45
N GLN A 67 7.36 4.07 4.43
CA GLN A 67 8.73 4.53 4.30
C GLN A 67 8.79 5.77 3.40
N ALA A 68 9.52 6.81 3.81
CA ALA A 68 9.77 7.98 2.95
C ALA A 68 10.80 7.65 1.86
N ALA A 69 10.75 8.35 0.73
CA ALA A 69 11.73 8.18 -0.35
C ALA A 69 12.31 9.53 -0.80
N PRO A 70 13.58 9.56 -1.24
CA PRO A 70 14.19 10.78 -1.78
C PRO A 70 13.63 11.25 -3.13
N ASN A 71 13.14 10.35 -3.98
CA ASN A 71 12.63 10.65 -5.32
C ASN A 71 11.45 9.74 -5.71
N ASP A 72 10.99 9.80 -6.95
CA ASP A 72 9.86 9.01 -7.47
C ASP A 72 10.25 7.61 -8.01
N ASP A 73 11.54 7.27 -8.04
CA ASP A 73 12.02 5.94 -8.42
C ASP A 73 11.91 4.96 -7.24
N LEU A 74 10.66 4.61 -6.95
CA LEU A 74 10.24 3.78 -5.83
C LEU A 74 9.02 2.92 -6.18
N GLY A 75 8.69 1.98 -5.29
CA GLY A 75 7.35 1.39 -5.21
C GLY A 75 7.36 -0.13 -5.29
N TYR A 76 6.32 -0.66 -5.95
CA TYR A 76 6.08 -2.10 -6.08
C TYR A 76 6.11 -2.83 -4.73
N PRO A 77 5.31 -2.37 -3.74
CA PRO A 77 5.31 -2.98 -2.43
C PRO A 77 4.69 -4.39 -2.48
N ALA A 78 5.11 -5.25 -1.57
CA ALA A 78 4.43 -6.48 -1.21
C ALA A 78 4.47 -6.65 0.32
N SER A 79 3.34 -7.01 0.92
CA SER A 79 3.19 -7.04 2.38
C SER A 79 2.77 -8.40 2.91
N ALA A 80 3.27 -8.77 4.08
CA ALA A 80 2.86 -9.95 4.83
C ALA A 80 2.70 -9.62 6.32
N GLN A 81 1.61 -10.09 6.93
CA GLN A 81 1.41 -9.99 8.37
C GLN A 81 2.16 -11.11 9.11
N LEU A 82 2.96 -10.72 10.09
CA LEU A 82 3.76 -11.61 10.92
C LEU A 82 2.94 -12.17 12.10
N ALA A 83 3.53 -13.15 12.81
CA ALA A 83 2.87 -13.85 13.90
C ALA A 83 2.40 -12.91 15.04
N ASP A 84 3.17 -11.86 15.31
CA ASP A 84 2.92 -10.87 16.36
C ASP A 84 1.97 -9.73 15.95
N GLY A 85 1.36 -9.83 14.76
CA GLY A 85 0.45 -8.82 14.23
C GLY A 85 1.12 -7.72 13.41
N SER A 86 2.45 -7.55 13.52
CA SER A 86 3.18 -6.56 12.71
C SER A 86 3.17 -6.91 11.22
N ILE A 87 3.36 -5.91 10.37
CA ILE A 87 3.47 -6.07 8.90
C ILE A 87 4.94 -5.95 8.51
N VAL A 88 5.40 -6.84 7.63
CA VAL A 88 6.61 -6.60 6.83
C VAL A 88 6.16 -6.19 5.42
N THR A 89 6.66 -5.05 4.94
CA THR A 89 6.45 -4.59 3.56
C THR A 89 7.80 -4.51 2.87
N VAL A 90 7.97 -5.29 1.81
CA VAL A 90 9.12 -5.19 0.90
C VAL A 90 8.78 -4.30 -0.28
N TYR A 91 9.73 -3.54 -0.79
CA TYR A 91 9.57 -2.60 -1.91
C TYR A 91 10.94 -2.24 -2.48
N TYR A 92 10.99 -1.55 -3.62
CA TYR A 92 12.24 -0.96 -4.12
C TYR A 92 12.25 0.56 -3.93
N GLN A 93 13.43 1.14 -3.65
CA GLN A 93 13.74 2.58 -3.72
C GLN A 93 15.24 2.80 -3.45
N VAL A 94 15.69 4.06 -3.45
CA VAL A 94 17.01 4.45 -2.92
C VAL A 94 16.93 4.70 -1.40
N HIS A 95 18.03 4.47 -0.68
CA HIS A 95 18.12 4.85 0.73
C HIS A 95 18.54 6.32 0.85
N GLU A 96 19.60 6.70 0.14
CA GLU A 96 20.12 8.07 0.09
C GLU A 96 20.11 8.66 -1.34
N PRO A 97 20.06 10.00 -1.49
CA PRO A 97 20.16 10.64 -2.80
C PRO A 97 21.47 10.27 -3.52
N GLY A 98 21.35 9.90 -4.80
CA GLY A 98 22.50 9.56 -5.66
C GLY A 98 22.90 8.09 -5.66
N GLU A 99 22.25 7.26 -4.82
CA GLU A 99 22.44 5.81 -4.85
C GLU A 99 21.68 5.13 -5.98
N LYS A 100 22.01 3.85 -6.24
CA LYS A 100 21.17 2.97 -7.04
C LYS A 100 20.03 2.45 -6.19
N THR A 101 18.91 2.18 -6.82
CA THR A 101 17.78 1.53 -6.16
C THR A 101 18.15 0.13 -5.68
N CYS A 102 17.56 -0.26 -4.55
CA CYS A 102 17.70 -1.58 -3.96
C CYS A 102 16.34 -2.07 -3.45
N LEU A 103 16.26 -3.38 -3.14
CA LEU A 103 15.14 -3.91 -2.39
C LEU A 103 15.33 -3.57 -0.91
N MET A 104 14.28 -3.01 -0.33
CA MET A 104 14.22 -2.61 1.07
C MET A 104 12.99 -3.27 1.73
N ALA A 105 13.01 -3.34 3.06
CA ALA A 105 11.89 -3.85 3.85
C ALA A 105 11.67 -2.96 5.07
N THR A 106 10.40 -2.63 5.35
CA THR A 106 9.99 -2.01 6.61
C THR A 106 9.15 -3.00 7.40
N ARG A 107 9.47 -3.17 8.69
CA ARG A 107 8.55 -3.78 9.66
C ARG A 107 7.83 -2.69 10.44
N TRP A 108 6.50 -2.75 10.49
CA TRP A 108 5.66 -1.68 11.06
C TRP A 108 4.36 -2.25 11.65
N GLN A 109 3.61 -1.44 12.39
CA GLN A 109 2.29 -1.80 12.90
C GLN A 109 1.22 -1.08 12.08
N PRO A 110 0.16 -1.78 11.64
CA PRO A 110 -0.86 -1.24 10.76
C PRO A 110 -1.78 -0.23 11.46
#